data_AF-A0A7Y0XGQ6-F1
#
_entry.id   AF-A0A7Y0XGQ6-F1
#
_cell.length_a   1.000
_cell.length_b   1.000
_cell.length_c   1.000
_cell.angle_alpha   90.00
_cell.angle_beta   90.00
_cell.angle_gamma   90.00
#
_symmetry.space_group_name_H-M   'P 1'
#
loop_
_entity.id
_entity.type
_entity.pdbx_description
1 polymer ?
#
loop_
_entity_poly.entity_id
_entity_poly.type
_entity_poly.pdbx_seq_one_letter_code
_entity_poly.pdbx_strand_id
1 'polypeptide(L)'
;RVHTSYHQAVTATGRLSSTDPNLQNIPIRNEEGRRIRQAFVAPHGYKILAVDYSQIELRIMAHLSGDQALLDAFQQGKDIHAATAAEILGVSIDQVTSEQRRRAKAV
;
A
#
# COMPACT_ATOMS: atom_id res chain seq x y z
N ARG A 1 -10.11 16.13 -21.66
CA ARG A 1 -9.40 15.30 -20.65
C ARG A 1 -9.43 16.07 -19.33
N VAL A 2 -9.29 15.40 -18.19
CA VAL A 2 -9.11 16.09 -16.91
C VAL A 2 -7.60 16.32 -16.72
N HIS A 3 -7.21 17.52 -16.30
CA HIS A 3 -5.81 17.91 -16.11
C HIS A 3 -5.58 18.22 -14.63
N THR A 4 -5.11 17.23 -13.87
CA THR A 4 -4.77 17.39 -12.44
C THR A 4 -3.50 18.20 -12.26
N SER A 5 -3.42 18.95 -11.16
CA SER A 5 -2.24 19.71 -10.76
C SER A 5 -1.40 18.88 -9.79
N TYR A 6 -0.16 18.56 -10.17
CA TYR A 6 0.82 17.91 -9.28
C TYR A 6 1.75 18.94 -8.66
N HIS A 7 1.96 18.83 -7.35
CA HIS A 7 2.85 19.72 -6.61
C HIS A 7 4.10 18.96 -6.17
N GLN A 8 5.27 19.44 -6.62
CA GLN A 8 6.56 18.77 -6.38
C GLN A 8 7.24 19.23 -5.08
N ALA A 9 7.06 20.50 -4.68
CA ALA A 9 7.79 21.13 -3.59
C ALA A 9 6.88 21.51 -2.40
N VAL A 10 5.81 20.74 -2.16
CA VAL A 10 4.82 21.04 -1.11
C VAL A 10 4.93 20.10 0.08
N THR A 11 5.13 18.80 -0.12
CA THR A 11 5.14 17.84 1.00
C THR A 11 6.52 17.79 1.68
N ALA A 12 6.53 17.69 3.01
CA ALA A 12 7.77 17.62 3.78
C ALA A 12 8.59 16.33 3.51
N THR A 13 7.91 15.24 3.12
CA THR A 13 8.53 13.93 2.89
C THR A 13 8.99 13.72 1.44
N GLY A 14 8.77 14.70 0.55
CA GLY A 14 9.14 14.60 -0.87
C GLY A 14 8.15 13.81 -1.74
N ARG A 15 6.98 13.42 -1.21
CA ARG A 15 5.89 12.87 -2.02
C ARG A 15 5.29 13.95 -2.93
N LEU A 16 4.84 13.55 -4.12
CA LEU A 16 3.94 14.40 -4.90
C LEU A 16 2.61 14.56 -4.15
N SER A 17 2.01 15.74 -4.22
CA SER A 17 0.59 15.93 -3.88
C SER A 17 -0.21 16.32 -5.12
N SER A 18 -1.53 16.20 -5.06
CA SER A 18 -2.43 16.49 -6.20
C SER A 18 -3.60 17.39 -5.80
N THR A 19 -3.97 18.33 -6.67
CA THR A 19 -5.23 19.10 -6.58
C THR A 19 -5.94 19.13 -7.93
N ASP A 20 -7.23 19.47 -7.89
CA ASP A 20 -8.06 19.73 -9.08
C ASP A 20 -8.06 18.61 -10.16
N PRO A 21 -8.40 17.35 -9.81
CA PRO A 21 -8.83 16.86 -8.50
C PRO A 21 -7.68 16.32 -7.64
N ASN A 22 -7.89 16.24 -6.32
CA ASN A 22 -6.98 15.51 -5.44
C ASN A 22 -7.20 14.00 -5.57
N LEU A 23 -6.36 13.34 -6.37
CA LEU A 23 -6.43 11.91 -6.65
C LEU A 23 -6.11 11.04 -5.43
N GLN A 24 -5.32 11.55 -4.47
CA GLN A 24 -4.94 10.82 -3.27
C GLN A 24 -6.12 10.60 -2.31
N ASN A 25 -7.15 11.45 -2.39
CA ASN A 25 -8.32 11.38 -1.55
C ASN A 25 -9.43 10.46 -2.09
N ILE A 26 -9.26 9.86 -3.27
CA ILE A 26 -10.25 8.91 -3.82
C ILE A 26 -10.23 7.63 -2.97
N PRO A 27 -11.35 7.23 -2.35
CA PRO A 27 -11.36 6.07 -1.46
C PRO A 27 -10.96 4.75 -2.15
N ILE A 28 -10.07 3.98 -1.50
CA ILE A 28 -9.49 2.76 -2.09
C ILE A 28 -10.31 1.50 -1.75
N ARG A 29 -10.90 1.42 -0.55
CA ARG A 29 -11.49 0.19 0.04
C ARG A 29 -13.01 0.22 0.21
N ASN A 30 -13.74 1.05 -0.52
CA ASN A 30 -15.21 1.04 -0.53
C ASN A 30 -15.78 0.98 -1.96
N GLU A 31 -17.08 0.72 -2.07
CA GLU A 31 -17.78 0.60 -3.35
C GLU A 31 -17.84 1.93 -4.10
N GLU A 32 -18.19 3.02 -3.42
CA GLU A 32 -18.27 4.34 -4.04
C GLU A 32 -16.94 4.81 -4.64
N GLY A 33 -15.82 4.58 -3.94
CA GLY A 33 -14.49 4.88 -4.47
C GLY A 33 -14.07 3.98 -5.63
N ARG A 34 -14.60 2.74 -5.71
CA ARG A 34 -14.45 1.91 -6.92
C ARG A 34 -15.24 2.50 -8.09
N ARG A 35 -16.48 2.96 -7.86
CA ARG A 35 -17.32 3.60 -8.89
C ARG A 35 -16.68 4.88 -9.43
N ILE A 36 -16.10 5.72 -8.56
CA ILE A 36 -15.33 6.92 -8.99
C ILE A 36 -14.17 6.52 -9.89
N ARG A 37 -13.40 5.49 -9.54
CA ARG A 37 -12.26 5.03 -10.35
C ARG A 37 -12.68 4.46 -11.71
N GLN A 38 -13.87 3.87 -11.82
CA GLN A 38 -14.40 3.37 -13.11
C GLN A 38 -14.69 4.50 -14.11
N ALA A 39 -14.85 5.74 -13.66
CA ALA A 39 -15.04 6.89 -14.55
C ALA A 39 -13.73 7.29 -15.29
N PHE A 40 -12.56 6.83 -14.83
CA PHE A 40 -11.30 7.01 -15.52
C PHE A 40 -11.18 5.94 -16.60
N VAL A 41 -11.37 6.33 -17.86
CA VAL A 41 -11.44 5.40 -19.00
C VAL A 41 -10.30 5.64 -19.99
N ALA A 42 -9.84 4.56 -20.64
CA ALA A 42 -8.91 4.66 -21.76
C ALA A 42 -9.66 5.06 -23.04
N PRO A 43 -9.01 5.75 -23.99
CA PRO A 43 -9.57 5.98 -25.32
C PRO A 43 -9.70 4.66 -26.11
N HIS A 44 -10.48 4.69 -27.20
CA HIS A 44 -10.66 3.54 -28.08
C HIS A 44 -9.33 2.95 -28.56
N GLY A 45 -9.20 1.62 -28.50
CA GLY A 45 -7.96 0.91 -28.86
C GLY A 45 -6.90 0.86 -27.75
N TYR A 46 -7.15 1.47 -26.59
CA TYR A 46 -6.22 1.48 -25.44
C TYR A 46 -6.82 0.82 -24.20
N LYS A 47 -5.95 0.48 -23.25
CA LYS A 47 -6.30 -0.02 -21.91
C LYS A 47 -5.59 0.80 -20.84
N ILE A 48 -6.15 0.84 -19.64
CA ILE A 48 -5.47 1.39 -18.45
C ILE A 48 -4.62 0.29 -17.83
N LEU A 49 -3.34 0.60 -17.58
CA LEU A 49 -2.44 -0.23 -16.80
C LEU A 49 -2.12 0.50 -15.49
N ALA A 50 -2.37 -0.17 -14.36
CA ALA A 50 -1.98 0.33 -13.04
C ALA A 50 -0.81 -0.51 -12.53
N VAL A 51 0.25 0.16 -12.09
CA VAL A 51 1.46 -0.46 -11.53
C VAL A 51 1.68 0.13 -10.15
N ASP A 52 1.81 -0.73 -9.14
CA ASP A 52 1.91 -0.33 -7.73
C ASP A 52 3.10 -1.02 -7.07
N TYR A 53 3.80 -0.31 -6.19
CA TYR A 53 4.85 -0.91 -5.37
C TYR A 53 4.23 -1.56 -4.12
N SER A 54 4.21 -2.89 -4.11
CA SER A 54 3.67 -3.68 -3.01
C SER A 54 4.42 -3.40 -1.69
N GLN A 55 3.76 -2.65 -0.81
CA GLN A 55 4.20 -2.31 0.55
C GLN A 55 5.61 -1.68 0.60
N ILE A 56 5.90 -0.73 -0.29
CA ILE A 56 7.24 -0.12 -0.41
C ILE A 56 7.79 0.45 0.91
N GLU A 57 6.95 1.07 1.73
CA GLU A 57 7.36 1.65 3.02
C GLU A 57 7.87 0.59 4.00
N LEU A 58 7.18 -0.56 4.10
CA LEU A 58 7.62 -1.68 4.94
C LEU A 58 8.91 -2.32 4.41
N ARG A 59 9.10 -2.37 3.09
CA ARG A 59 10.35 -2.86 2.48
C ARG A 59 11.52 -1.93 2.79
N ILE A 60 11.30 -0.61 2.72
CA ILE A 60 12.30 0.38 3.12
C ILE A 60 12.61 0.24 4.61
N MET A 61 11.59 0.07 5.45
CA MET A 61 11.78 -0.15 6.89
C MET A 61 12.63 -1.40 7.18
N ALA A 62 12.32 -2.54 6.56
CA ALA A 62 13.11 -3.77 6.71
C ALA A 62 14.58 -3.58 6.30
N HIS A 63 14.81 -2.81 5.23
CA HIS A 63 16.16 -2.48 4.77
C HIS A 63 16.90 -1.57 5.77
N LEU A 64 16.24 -0.52 6.27
CA LEU A 64 16.84 0.45 7.19
C LEU A 64 17.07 -0.13 8.59
N SER A 65 16.18 -1.03 9.07
CA SER A 65 16.34 -1.67 10.38
C SER A 65 17.36 -2.80 10.35
N GLY A 66 17.59 -3.43 9.19
CA GLY A 66 18.40 -4.65 9.09
C GLY A 66 17.78 -5.86 9.79
N ASP A 67 16.47 -5.81 10.07
CA ASP A 67 15.75 -6.87 10.76
C ASP A 67 15.68 -8.13 9.88
N GLN A 68 16.34 -9.19 10.33
CA GLN A 68 16.44 -10.42 9.55
C GLN A 68 15.08 -11.11 9.36
N ALA A 69 14.18 -11.03 10.34
CA ALA A 69 12.86 -11.64 10.23
C ALA A 69 12.00 -10.94 9.16
N LEU A 70 12.03 -9.61 9.12
CA LEU A 70 11.34 -8.82 8.09
C LEU A 70 11.96 -9.02 6.70
N LEU A 71 13.29 -9.03 6.61
CA LEU A 71 14.00 -9.27 5.36
C LEU A 71 13.67 -10.66 4.80
N ASP A 72 13.74 -11.70 5.63
CA ASP A 72 13.43 -13.08 5.26
C ASP A 72 11.95 -13.24 4.87
N ALA A 73 11.05 -12.58 5.60
CA ALA A 73 9.63 -12.59 5.25
C ALA A 73 9.38 -12.01 3.85
N PHE A 74 10.05 -10.92 3.49
CA PHE A 74 9.96 -10.36 2.13
C PHE A 74 10.65 -11.23 1.07
N GLN A 75 11.80 -11.83 1.37
CA GLN A 75 12.51 -12.72 0.43
C GLN A 75 11.74 -14.01 0.14
N GLN A 76 11.07 -14.56 1.16
CA GLN A 76 10.31 -15.81 1.06
C GLN A 76 8.85 -15.57 0.62
N GLY A 77 8.45 -14.32 0.35
CA GLY A 77 7.10 -13.98 -0.08
C GLY A 77 6.01 -14.24 0.97
N LYS A 78 6.38 -14.23 2.26
CA LYS A 78 5.44 -14.44 3.37
C LYS A 78 4.54 -13.22 3.55
N ASP A 79 3.37 -13.43 4.15
CA ASP A 79 2.51 -12.33 4.59
C ASP A 79 3.17 -11.62 5.78
N ILE A 80 3.71 -10.43 5.53
CA ILE A 80 4.47 -9.66 6.53
C ILE A 80 3.65 -9.35 7.77
N HIS A 81 2.35 -9.05 7.63
CA HIS A 81 1.51 -8.71 8.78
C HIS A 81 1.20 -9.95 9.61
N ALA A 82 1.07 -11.12 8.98
CA ALA A 82 0.94 -12.38 9.70
C ALA A 82 2.26 -12.76 10.39
N ALA A 83 3.41 -12.55 9.72
CA ALA A 83 4.73 -12.79 10.30
C ALA A 83 4.98 -11.90 11.53
N THR A 84 4.72 -10.59 11.43
CA THR A 84 4.82 -9.65 12.55
C THR A 84 3.87 -10.02 13.68
N ALA A 85 2.62 -10.41 13.38
CA ALA A 85 1.68 -10.86 14.41
C ALA A 85 2.15 -12.14 15.12
N ALA A 86 2.67 -13.11 14.37
CA ALA A 86 3.20 -14.37 14.88
C ALA A 86 4.37 -14.12 15.86
N GLU A 87 5.28 -13.22 15.48
CA GLU A 87 6.44 -12.86 16.28
C GLU A 87 6.05 -12.13 17.57
N ILE A 88 5.18 -11.11 17.49
CA ILE A 88 4.69 -10.36 18.66
C ILE A 88 3.96 -11.28 19.65
N LEU A 89 3.20 -12.26 19.14
CA LEU A 89 2.36 -13.15 19.95
C LEU A 89 3.07 -14.45 20.35
N GLY A 90 4.26 -14.72 19.81
CA GLY A 90 4.99 -15.98 20.03
C GLY A 90 4.24 -17.22 19.53
N VAL A 91 3.45 -17.10 18.46
CA VAL A 91 2.68 -18.21 17.86
C VAL A 91 3.18 -18.54 16.47
N SER A 92 2.82 -19.71 15.94
CA SER A 92 3.11 -20.03 14.54
C SER A 92 2.29 -19.15 13.59
N ILE A 93 2.82 -18.86 12.39
CA ILE A 93 2.13 -18.03 11.40
C ILE A 93 0.76 -18.59 10.99
N ASP A 94 0.63 -19.91 10.98
CA ASP A 94 -0.61 -20.62 10.64
C ASP A 94 -1.70 -20.49 11.71
N GLN A 95 -1.31 -20.11 12.94
CA GLN A 95 -2.22 -19.86 14.06
C GLN A 95 -2.65 -18.38 14.14
N VAL A 96 -2.12 -17.50 13.30
CA VAL A 96 -2.46 -16.08 13.30
C VAL A 96 -3.87 -15.88 12.75
N THR A 97 -4.76 -15.38 13.60
CA THR A 97 -6.12 -15.04 13.20
C THR A 97 -6.15 -13.77 12.36
N SER A 98 -7.22 -13.59 11.57
CA SER A 98 -7.42 -12.36 10.79
C SER A 98 -7.45 -11.09 11.66
N GLU A 99 -7.92 -11.19 12.90
CA GLU A 99 -7.92 -10.07 13.83
C GLU A 99 -6.49 -9.72 14.29
N GLN A 100 -5.71 -10.72 14.67
CA GLN A 100 -4.30 -10.54 15.07
C GLN A 100 -3.48 -9.94 13.94
N ARG A 101 -3.64 -10.45 12.71
CA ARG A 101 -3.04 -9.87 11.51
C ARG A 101 -3.44 -8.42 11.28
N ARG A 102 -4.72 -8.08 11.50
CA ARG A 102 -5.21 -6.70 11.35
C ARG A 102 -4.61 -5.76 12.38
N ARG A 103 -4.41 -6.22 13.63
CA ARG A 103 -3.75 -5.45 14.69
C ARG A 103 -2.28 -5.19 14.34
N ALA A 104 -1.55 -6.22 13.91
CA ALA A 104 -0.15 -6.07 13.49
C ALA A 104 0.02 -5.16 12.26
N LYS A 105 -0.98 -5.08 11.38
CA LYS A 105 -1.00 -4.12 10.28
C LYS A 105 -1.14 -2.65 10.71
N ALA A 106 -1.66 -2.41 11.92
CA ALA A 106 -1.89 -1.06 12.45
C ALA A 106 -0.71 -0.55 13.29
N VAL A 107 0.26 -1.43 13.60
CA VAL A 107 1.56 -1.12 14.22
C VAL A 107 2.55 -0.80 13.11
#